data_AF-A0A2T7BEB9-F1
#
_entry.id   AF-A0A2T7BEB9-F1
#
_cell.length_a   1.000
_cell.length_b   1.000
_cell.length_c   1.000
_cell.angle_alpha   90.00
_cell.angle_beta   90.00
_cell.angle_gamma   90.00
#
_symmetry.space_group_name_H-M   'P 1'
#
loop_
_entity.id
_entity.type
_entity.pdbx_description
1 polymer ?
#
loop_
_entity_poly.entity_id
_entity_poly.type
_entity_poly.pdbx_seq_one_letter_code
_entity_poly.pdbx_strand_id
1 'polypeptide(L)'
;MKKTFCLSGTSNSGKSSIVREVYKRLTGNQIEGTPEIMFTFEYRELNVTVISPGDVLDVRLHGKTLEVILKETFTHDFKNHCVICAGRVRNQVIKLVEELSTQNNYEFEKIIVQHIEGIEDDFKRKIDLIATNIVERVNAFSDQLTLVS
;
A
#
# COMPACT_ATOMS: atom_id res chain seq x y z
N MET A 1 16.54 4.25 4.63
CA MET A 1 16.25 3.70 3.28
C MET A 1 14.74 3.77 3.05
N LYS A 2 14.27 3.97 1.82
CA LYS A 2 12.84 4.20 1.55
C LYS A 2 12.33 3.30 0.43
N LYS A 3 11.14 2.71 0.57
CA LYS A 3 10.58 1.75 -0.41
C LYS A 3 9.08 1.91 -0.59
N THR A 4 8.59 1.68 -1.80
CA THR A 4 7.17 1.75 -2.16
C THR A 4 6.72 0.44 -2.80
N PHE A 5 5.67 -0.18 -2.28
CA PHE A 5 4.96 -1.29 -2.91
C PHE A 5 3.61 -0.79 -3.45
N CYS A 6 3.44 -0.75 -4.77
CA CYS A 6 2.21 -0.25 -5.41
C CYS A 6 1.42 -1.39 -6.06
N LEU A 7 0.25 -1.70 -5.51
CA LEU A 7 -0.69 -2.68 -6.04
C LEU A 7 -1.48 -2.10 -7.23
N SER A 8 -1.37 -2.77 -8.37
CA SER A 8 -1.96 -2.37 -9.65
C SER A 8 -2.85 -3.49 -10.20
N GLY A 9 -4.13 -3.22 -10.44
CA GLY A 9 -5.08 -4.23 -10.92
C GLY A 9 -6.46 -3.64 -11.21
N THR A 10 -7.27 -4.31 -12.03
CA THR A 10 -8.62 -3.83 -12.41
C THR A 10 -9.53 -3.58 -11.20
N SER A 11 -10.67 -2.91 -11.42
CA SER A 11 -11.69 -2.77 -10.38
C SER A 11 -12.09 -4.14 -9.81
N ASN A 12 -12.44 -4.18 -8.52
CA ASN A 12 -12.82 -5.39 -7.79
C ASN A 12 -11.75 -6.51 -7.76
N SER A 13 -10.49 -6.23 -8.08
CA SER A 13 -9.40 -7.22 -7.98
C SER A 13 -8.93 -7.52 -6.54
N GLY A 14 -9.65 -7.06 -5.50
CA GLY A 14 -9.30 -7.32 -4.10
C GLY A 14 -8.15 -6.50 -3.50
N LYS A 15 -7.67 -5.44 -4.17
CA LYS A 15 -6.53 -4.63 -3.68
C LYS A 15 -6.73 -4.04 -2.28
N SER A 16 -7.91 -3.48 -2.00
CA SER A 16 -8.23 -2.93 -0.67
C SER A 16 -8.19 -4.03 0.39
N SER A 17 -8.73 -5.21 0.08
CA SER A 17 -8.68 -6.38 0.95
C SER A 17 -7.25 -6.86 1.20
N ILE A 18 -6.39 -6.84 0.17
CA ILE A 18 -4.96 -7.17 0.30
C ILE A 18 -4.27 -6.19 1.26
N VAL A 19 -4.51 -4.88 1.12
CA VAL A 19 -3.90 -3.89 2.04
C VAL A 19 -4.38 -4.07 3.48
N ARG A 20 -5.68 -4.33 3.69
CA ARG A 20 -6.22 -4.64 5.03
C ARG A 20 -5.56 -5.89 5.62
N GLU A 21 -5.39 -6.93 4.81
CA GLU A 21 -4.77 -8.18 5.25
C GLU A 21 -3.27 -8.00 5.54
N VAL A 22 -2.55 -7.20 4.75
CA VAL A 22 -1.15 -6.82 5.03
C VAL A 22 -1.06 -6.06 6.35
N TYR A 23 -1.90 -5.04 6.56
CA TYR A 23 -1.95 -4.28 7.81
C TYR A 23 -2.18 -5.22 9.01
N LYS A 24 -3.17 -6.12 8.90
CA LYS A 24 -3.50 -7.09 9.93
C LYS A 24 -2.34 -8.01 10.27
N ARG A 25 -1.61 -8.50 9.26
CA ARG A 25 -0.46 -9.38 9.47
C ARG A 25 0.75 -8.67 10.06
N LEU A 26 0.95 -7.39 9.75
CA LEU A 26 2.05 -6.60 10.32
C LEU A 26 1.75 -6.13 11.74
N THR A 27 0.50 -5.81 12.06
CA THR A 27 0.14 -5.17 13.34
C THR A 27 -0.60 -6.07 14.32
N GLY A 28 -1.19 -7.16 13.85
CA GLY A 28 -2.17 -7.95 14.59
C GLY A 28 -3.58 -7.34 14.66
N ASN A 29 -3.77 -6.10 14.17
CA ASN A 29 -5.02 -5.35 14.31
C ASN A 29 -5.88 -5.40 13.03
N GLN A 30 -7.19 -5.24 13.18
CA GLN A 30 -8.09 -5.08 12.03
C GLN A 30 -8.42 -3.61 11.78
N ILE A 31 -8.56 -3.24 10.51
CA ILE A 31 -9.10 -1.92 10.13
C ILE A 31 -10.63 -2.03 10.13
N GLU A 32 -11.27 -1.59 11.21
CA GLU A 32 -12.72 -1.57 11.34
C GLU A 32 -13.33 -0.30 10.70
N GLY A 33 -14.47 -0.44 10.04
CA GLY A 33 -15.43 0.66 9.81
C GLY A 33 -15.04 1.79 8.85
N THR A 34 -13.78 1.93 8.43
CA THR A 34 -13.37 3.06 7.56
C THR A 34 -13.36 2.69 6.08
N PRO A 35 -14.07 3.47 5.22
CA PRO A 35 -13.87 3.41 3.77
C PRO A 35 -12.46 3.93 3.41
N GLU A 36 -11.95 4.91 4.13
CA GLU A 36 -10.62 5.47 3.89
C GLU A 36 -9.54 4.65 4.60
N ILE A 37 -8.61 4.07 3.83
CA ILE A 37 -7.42 3.43 4.38
C ILE A 37 -6.24 4.38 4.14
N MET A 38 -5.86 5.13 5.18
CA MET A 38 -4.56 5.78 5.26
C MET A 38 -4.10 5.77 6.71
N PHE A 39 -3.08 4.95 6.99
CA PHE A 39 -2.50 4.86 8.33
C PHE A 39 -1.00 4.68 8.23
N THR A 40 -0.26 5.44 9.04
CA THR A 40 1.16 5.23 9.27
C THR A 40 1.34 4.62 10.65
N PHE A 41 2.15 3.57 10.73
CA PHE A 41 2.46 2.88 11.99
C PHE A 41 3.92 2.44 12.00
N GLU A 42 4.46 2.24 13.19
CA GLU A 42 5.79 1.68 13.37
C GLU A 42 5.74 0.16 13.27
N TYR A 43 6.65 -0.42 12.49
CA TYR A 43 6.84 -1.85 12.37
C TYR A 43 8.34 -2.15 12.36
N ARG A 44 8.86 -2.69 13.47
CA ARG A 44 10.31 -2.85 13.68
C ARG A 44 11.02 -1.50 13.50
N GLU A 45 12.02 -1.41 12.63
CA GLU A 45 12.76 -0.17 12.32
C GLU A 45 12.15 0.66 11.18
N LEU A 46 10.94 0.30 10.74
CA LEU A 46 10.22 0.95 9.65
C LEU A 46 9.08 1.81 10.18
N ASN A 47 8.92 2.98 9.57
CA ASN A 47 7.60 3.58 9.46
C ASN A 47 6.92 2.91 8.26
N VAL A 48 5.71 2.38 8.42
CA VAL A 48 4.94 1.75 7.35
C VAL A 48 3.66 2.55 7.15
N THR A 49 3.47 3.08 5.95
CA THR A 49 2.24 3.76 5.56
C THR A 49 1.44 2.87 4.61
N VAL A 50 0.25 2.46 5.03
CA VAL A 50 -0.71 1.74 4.18
C VAL A 50 -1.73 2.71 3.62
N ILE A 51 -1.96 2.67 2.30
CA ILE A 51 -2.90 3.53 1.60
C ILE A 51 -3.76 2.67 0.68
N SER A 52 -5.07 2.79 0.78
CA SER A 52 -6.00 2.35 -0.26
C SER A 52 -6.99 3.46 -0.58
N PRO A 53 -6.78 4.20 -1.68
CA PRO A 53 -7.75 5.18 -2.18
C PRO A 53 -9.04 4.55 -2.70
N GLY A 54 -9.13 3.21 -2.61
CA GLY A 54 -10.13 2.37 -3.23
C GLY A 54 -11.56 2.62 -2.80
N ASP A 55 -11.82 3.37 -1.73
CA ASP A 55 -13.18 3.79 -1.35
C ASP A 55 -13.29 5.31 -1.05
N VAL A 56 -12.16 6.04 -1.09
CA VAL A 56 -12.08 7.50 -0.80
C VAL A 56 -12.68 8.35 -1.93
N LEU A 57 -12.94 7.76 -3.10
CA LEU A 57 -13.20 8.52 -4.33
C LEU A 57 -14.70 8.56 -4.68
N ASP A 58 -15.48 9.32 -3.91
CA ASP A 58 -16.28 10.36 -4.57
C ASP A 58 -15.45 11.64 -4.49
N VAL A 59 -14.66 11.88 -5.55
CA VAL A 59 -13.66 12.97 -5.69
C VAL A 59 -14.26 14.37 -5.48
N ARG A 60 -15.57 14.46 -5.26
CA ARG A 60 -16.33 15.69 -5.01
C ARG A 60 -16.59 15.99 -3.54
N LEU A 61 -16.37 15.06 -2.60
CA LEU A 61 -16.88 15.20 -1.22
C LEU A 61 -15.81 15.39 -0.12
N HIS A 62 -14.54 15.10 -0.36
CA HIS A 62 -13.47 15.33 0.63
C HIS A 62 -12.34 16.20 0.06
N GLY A 63 -12.18 17.40 0.62
CA GLY A 63 -11.38 18.51 0.08
C GLY A 63 -9.85 18.33 0.01
N LYS A 64 -9.32 17.14 0.27
CA LYS A 64 -7.91 16.81 -0.03
C LYS A 64 -7.88 15.91 -1.26
N THR A 65 -7.48 16.48 -2.39
CA THR A 65 -7.21 15.74 -3.63
C THR A 65 -6.26 14.58 -3.32
N LEU A 66 -6.48 13.39 -3.89
CA LEU A 66 -5.61 12.20 -3.72
C LEU A 66 -4.11 12.54 -3.91
N GLU A 67 -3.82 13.46 -4.81
CA GLU A 67 -2.48 13.99 -5.04
C GLU A 67 -1.86 14.66 -3.81
N VAL A 68 -2.63 15.42 -3.03
CA VAL A 68 -2.18 16.05 -1.78
C VAL A 68 -1.83 14.98 -0.76
N ILE A 69 -2.68 13.98 -0.59
CA ILE A 69 -2.46 12.86 0.36
C ILE A 69 -1.17 12.10 -0.01
N LEU A 70 -1.01 11.78 -1.29
CA LEU A 70 0.20 11.11 -1.76
C LEU A 70 1.43 12.00 -1.55
N LYS A 71 1.39 13.28 -1.95
CA LYS A 71 2.49 14.23 -1.72
C LYS A 71 2.88 14.30 -0.25
N GLU A 72 1.92 14.53 0.64
CA GLU A 72 2.13 14.58 2.09
C GLU A 72 2.85 13.30 2.56
N THR A 73 2.35 12.12 2.19
CA THR A 73 2.97 10.82 2.55
C THR A 73 4.44 10.74 2.13
N PHE A 74 4.75 11.08 0.88
CA PHE A 74 6.11 10.95 0.34
C PHE A 74 7.10 11.98 0.90
N THR A 75 6.60 13.15 1.35
CA THR A 75 7.40 14.22 1.96
C THR A 75 7.71 14.04 3.44
N HIS A 76 7.19 13.00 4.11
CA HIS A 76 7.54 12.74 5.52
C HIS A 76 9.05 12.48 5.68
N ASP A 77 9.65 13.04 6.74
CA ASP A 77 11.08 12.95 7.04
C ASP A 77 11.46 11.67 7.79
N PHE A 78 10.84 10.55 7.41
CA PHE A 78 11.20 9.25 7.96
C PHE A 78 12.51 8.77 7.34
N LYS A 79 13.53 8.52 8.17
CA LYS A 79 14.80 7.90 7.72
C LYS A 79 14.55 6.54 7.05
N ASN A 80 13.65 5.75 7.63
CA ASN A 80 13.24 4.43 7.17
C ASN A 80 11.71 4.40 6.96
N HIS A 81 11.27 4.29 5.71
CA HIS A 81 9.86 4.37 5.36
C HIS A 81 9.49 3.34 4.29
N CYS A 82 8.40 2.61 4.53
CA CYS A 82 7.75 1.74 3.56
C CYS A 82 6.35 2.25 3.26
N VAL A 83 6.03 2.50 1.99
CA VAL A 83 4.68 2.89 1.55
C VAL A 83 4.05 1.72 0.82
N ILE A 84 2.86 1.29 1.23
CA ILE A 84 2.09 0.22 0.59
C ILE A 84 0.79 0.83 0.07
N CYS A 85 0.63 0.89 -1.25
CA CYS A 85 -0.46 1.64 -1.89
C CYS A 85 -1.32 0.74 -2.79
N ALA A 86 -2.66 0.83 -2.66
CA ALA A 86 -3.65 0.12 -3.47
C ALA A 86 -4.61 1.07 -4.18
N GLY A 87 -4.29 1.52 -5.40
CA GLY A 87 -5.11 2.48 -6.16
C GLY A 87 -6.19 1.85 -7.05
N ARG A 88 -7.35 2.52 -7.18
CA ARG A 88 -8.29 2.27 -8.31
C ARG A 88 -7.58 2.67 -9.60
N VAL A 89 -7.49 1.73 -10.54
CA VAL A 89 -6.68 1.89 -11.75
C VAL A 89 -7.31 2.92 -12.69
N ARG A 90 -6.82 4.15 -12.59
CA ARG A 90 -6.45 4.92 -13.77
C ARG A 90 -4.93 4.98 -13.77
N ASN A 91 -4.31 4.77 -14.93
CA ASN A 91 -2.85 4.83 -15.10
C ASN A 91 -2.22 6.08 -14.45
N GLN A 92 -3.00 7.16 -14.28
CA GLN A 92 -2.61 8.40 -13.62
C GLN A 92 -2.18 8.23 -12.15
N VAL A 93 -2.88 7.44 -11.32
CA VAL A 93 -2.53 7.31 -9.90
C VAL A 93 -1.24 6.51 -9.72
N ILE A 94 -1.09 5.42 -10.46
CA ILE A 94 0.14 4.61 -10.41
C ILE A 94 1.33 5.44 -10.88
N LYS A 95 1.18 6.17 -11.99
CA LYS A 95 2.20 7.11 -12.47
C LYS A 95 2.56 8.15 -11.42
N LEU A 96 1.57 8.75 -10.77
CA LEU A 96 1.81 9.71 -9.70
C LEU A 96 2.58 9.10 -8.52
N VAL A 97 2.23 7.88 -8.09
CA VAL A 97 2.96 7.19 -7.01
C VAL A 97 4.41 6.88 -7.43
N GLU A 98 4.62 6.47 -8.67
CA GLU A 98 5.95 6.21 -9.25
C GLU A 98 6.79 7.49 -9.33
N GLU A 99 6.20 8.59 -9.82
CA GLU A 99 6.82 9.92 -9.89
C GLU A 99 7.20 10.42 -8.49
N LEU A 100 6.28 10.36 -7.52
CA LEU A 100 6.54 10.79 -6.15
C LEU A 100 7.57 9.90 -5.45
N SER A 101 7.55 8.59 -5.71
CA SER A 101 8.57 7.67 -5.20
C SER A 101 9.95 8.07 -5.71
N THR A 102 10.07 8.32 -7.01
CA THR A 102 11.32 8.73 -7.65
C THR A 102 11.81 10.08 -7.10
N GLN A 103 10.92 11.08 -7.05
CA GLN A 103 11.25 12.43 -6.55
C GLN A 103 11.74 12.43 -5.10
N ASN A 104 11.28 11.50 -4.27
CA ASN A 104 11.61 11.43 -2.85
C ASN A 104 12.57 10.28 -2.49
N ASN A 105 13.26 9.70 -3.49
CA ASN A 105 14.26 8.62 -3.33
C ASN A 105 13.72 7.34 -2.66
N TYR A 106 12.50 6.93 -3.01
CA TYR A 106 11.95 5.62 -2.66
C TYR A 106 12.25 4.63 -3.79
N GLU A 107 12.72 3.43 -3.43
CA GLU A 107 12.74 2.29 -4.35
C GLU A 107 11.29 1.91 -4.69
N PHE A 108 10.90 1.97 -5.96
CA PHE A 108 9.53 1.72 -6.39
C PHE A 108 9.36 0.29 -6.93
N GLU A 109 8.40 -0.45 -6.36
CA GLU A 109 8.03 -1.79 -6.80
C GLU A 109 6.53 -1.86 -7.12
N LYS A 110 6.21 -2.21 -8.37
CA LYS A 110 4.84 -2.41 -8.82
C LYS A 110 4.43 -3.88 -8.71
N ILE A 111 3.32 -4.13 -8.01
CA ILE A 111 2.76 -5.48 -7.80
C ILE A 111 1.45 -5.59 -8.58
N ILE A 112 1.40 -6.50 -9.55
CA ILE A 112 0.21 -6.68 -10.39
C ILE A 112 -0.77 -7.63 -9.71
N VAL A 113 -2.00 -7.16 -9.47
CA VAL A 113 -3.11 -7.93 -8.92
C VAL A 113 -4.10 -8.21 -10.04
N GLN A 114 -4.11 -9.44 -10.54
CA GLN A 114 -5.02 -9.86 -11.61
C GLN A 114 -6.48 -9.86 -11.11
N HIS A 115 -7.42 -9.62 -12.03
CA HIS A 115 -8.84 -9.80 -11.72
C HIS A 115 -9.09 -11.25 -11.30
N ILE A 116 -9.99 -11.44 -10.33
CA ILE A 116 -10.34 -12.76 -9.83
C ILE A 116 -11.79 -12.98 -10.24
N GLU A 117 -12.00 -13.76 -11.30
CA GLU A 117 -13.30 -14.34 -11.62
C GLU A 117 -13.41 -15.69 -10.91
N GLY A 118 -14.57 -15.98 -10.28
CA GLY A 118 -14.85 -17.29 -9.70
C GLY A 118 -15.03 -17.32 -8.17
N ILE A 119 -15.27 -18.53 -7.68
CA ILE A 119 -15.76 -18.95 -6.35
C ILE A 119 -15.04 -18.21 -5.19
N GLU A 120 -15.80 -17.85 -4.15
CA GLU A 120 -15.35 -17.03 -3.00
C GLU A 120 -14.05 -17.53 -2.32
N ASP A 121 -13.83 -18.85 -2.29
CA ASP A 121 -12.62 -19.47 -1.73
C ASP A 121 -11.34 -19.13 -2.52
N ASP A 122 -11.43 -19.03 -3.85
CA ASP A 122 -10.28 -18.67 -4.71
C ASP A 122 -9.89 -17.21 -4.52
N PHE A 123 -10.87 -16.34 -4.24
CA PHE A 123 -10.65 -14.94 -3.95
C PHE A 123 -9.87 -14.77 -2.64
N LYS A 124 -10.32 -15.43 -1.56
CA LYS A 124 -9.64 -15.38 -0.26
C LYS A 124 -8.22 -15.92 -0.34
N ARG A 125 -8.02 -17.08 -0.97
CA ARG A 125 -6.70 -17.69 -1.13
C ARG A 125 -5.72 -16.78 -1.89
N LYS A 126 -6.17 -16.07 -2.91
CA LYS A 126 -5.34 -15.12 -3.66
C LYS A 126 -5.00 -13.88 -2.84
N ILE A 127 -5.95 -13.34 -2.08
CA ILE A 127 -5.66 -12.25 -1.12
C ILE A 127 -4.56 -12.70 -0.16
N ASP A 128 -4.72 -13.87 0.44
CA ASP A 128 -3.77 -14.42 1.41
C ASP A 128 -2.38 -14.60 0.79
N LEU A 129 -2.29 -15.13 -0.43
CA LEU A 129 -1.01 -15.33 -1.11
C LEU A 129 -0.29 -14.01 -1.38
N ILE A 130 -1.00 -13.01 -1.93
CA ILE A 130 -0.40 -11.72 -2.27
C ILE A 130 -0.04 -10.95 -0.99
N ALA A 131 -0.89 -10.98 0.03
CA ALA A 131 -0.60 -10.35 1.32
C ALA A 131 0.63 -10.99 2.00
N THR A 132 0.74 -12.32 1.97
CA THR A 132 1.94 -13.03 2.46
C THR A 132 3.20 -12.52 1.79
N ASN A 133 3.18 -12.46 0.46
CA ASN A 133 4.32 -12.05 -0.33
C ASN A 133 4.75 -10.59 -0.01
N ILE A 134 3.79 -9.67 0.13
CA ILE A 134 4.08 -8.28 0.53
C ILE A 134 4.70 -8.22 1.91
N VAL A 135 4.15 -8.96 2.89
CA VAL A 135 4.67 -9.01 4.26
C VAL A 135 6.10 -9.56 4.28
N GLU A 136 6.40 -10.61 3.51
CA GLU A 136 7.76 -11.14 3.37
C GLU A 136 8.73 -10.09 2.80
N ARG A 137 8.31 -9.31 1.81
CA ARG A 137 9.13 -8.21 1.25
C ARG A 137 9.34 -7.07 2.25
N VAL A 138 8.33 -6.72 3.04
CA VAL A 138 8.45 -5.73 4.12
C VAL A 138 9.44 -6.24 5.19
N ASN A 139 9.34 -7.50 5.57
CA ASN A 139 10.27 -8.12 6.53
C ASN A 139 11.70 -8.11 5.99
N ALA A 140 11.91 -8.57 4.76
CA ALA A 140 13.23 -8.57 4.13
C ALA A 140 13.83 -7.14 4.05
N PHE A 141 13.00 -6.14 3.74
CA PHE A 141 13.42 -4.74 3.74
C PHE A 141 13.81 -4.25 5.15
N SER A 142 13.03 -4.62 6.17
CA SER A 142 13.38 -4.31 7.57
C SER A 142 14.69 -4.99 7.98
N ASP A 143 14.88 -6.26 7.64
CA ASP A 143 16.06 -7.04 8.03
C ASP A 143 17.33 -6.48 7.36
N GLN A 144 17.21 -5.99 6.13
CA GLN A 144 18.30 -5.30 5.44
C GLN A 144 18.75 -4.04 6.21
N LEU A 145 17.82 -3.28 6.79
CA LEU A 145 18.15 -2.07 7.55
C LEU A 145 18.96 -2.37 8.81
N THR A 146 18.59 -3.43 9.52
CA THR A 146 19.28 -3.86 10.74
C THR A 146 20.71 -4.34 10.48
N LEU A 147 21.03 -4.76 9.25
CA LEU A 147 22.38 -5.15 8.86
C LEU A 147 23.29 -3.97 8.49
N VAL A 148 22.73 -2.78 8.23
CA VAL A 148 23.49 -1.55 7.90
C VAL A 148 23.42 -0.46 8.98
N SER A 149 22.68 -0.70 10.07
CA SER A 149 22.62 0.15 11.28
C SER A 149 23.72 -0.18 12.28
#